data_AF-A0A496TES2-F1
#
_entry.id   AF-A0A496TES2-F1
#
_cell.length_a   1.000
_cell.length_b   1.000
_cell.length_c   1.000
_cell.angle_alpha   90.00
_cell.angle_beta   90.00
_cell.angle_gamma   90.00
#
_symmetry.space_group_name_H-M   'P 1'
#
loop_
_entity.id
_entity.type
_entity.pdbx_description
1 polymer ?
#
loop_
_entity_poly.entity_id
_entity_poly.type
_entity_poly.pdbx_seq_one_letter_code
_entity_poly.pdbx_strand_id
1 'polypeptide(L)'
;MNFLVIDKINSFIDTNQLFMMHLCFLIGVIQLTVAHGIVALRYINSPITLSQIGWIGILWGLFFVAGKLVLNKPLPGFSLVFLVGGIGLVVLFSNFQKNIVKGILISLGDIPLKVISSFSDIVSYLRLFAVGYATVIVASNFNNMAAQTGFHSIINSFIAALILLGGHSLNILLGLMAVIVHGIRLNMLEFSGHLNMQWSGKPYEPFKE
;
A
#
# COMPACT_ATOMS: atom_id res chain seq x y z
N MET A 1 31.87 -6.15 7.60
CA MET A 1 30.90 -5.18 7.02
C MET A 1 30.22 -5.71 5.73
N ASN A 2 30.06 -7.03 5.54
CA ASN A 2 29.41 -7.62 4.34
C ASN A 2 28.09 -8.35 4.64
N PHE A 3 27.54 -8.24 5.85
CA PHE A 3 26.31 -8.94 6.25
C PHE A 3 25.03 -8.13 6.01
N LEU A 4 25.15 -6.93 5.42
CA LEU A 4 24.07 -5.95 5.27
C LEU A 4 23.86 -5.51 3.82
N VAL A 5 24.45 -6.22 2.86
CA VAL A 5 24.16 -6.05 1.44
C VAL A 5 23.20 -7.15 1.04
N ILE A 6 21.93 -6.81 0.90
CA ILE A 6 20.94 -7.69 0.29
C ILE A 6 21.17 -7.58 -1.21
N ASP A 7 21.83 -8.57 -1.81
CA ASP A 7 22.13 -8.61 -3.27
C ASP A 7 20.89 -8.43 -4.15
N LYS A 8 19.71 -8.73 -3.61
CA LYS A 8 18.40 -8.53 -4.26
C LYS A 8 17.90 -7.08 -4.31
N ILE A 9 18.67 -6.10 -3.83
CA ILE A 9 18.36 -4.67 -3.98
C ILE A 9 19.29 -4.02 -5.02
N ASN A 10 20.36 -4.69 -5.44
CA ASN A 10 21.40 -4.08 -6.29
C ASN A 10 21.07 -4.11 -7.80
N SER A 11 20.23 -5.03 -8.29
CA SER A 11 19.85 -5.11 -9.70
C SER A 11 18.39 -4.68 -9.91
N PHE A 12 18.21 -3.42 -10.29
CA PHE A 12 16.92 -2.72 -10.31
C PHE A 12 16.00 -3.02 -11.50
N ILE A 13 16.41 -3.81 -12.50
CA ILE A 13 15.70 -3.81 -13.78
C ILE A 13 14.98 -5.14 -14.09
N ASP A 14 15.55 -6.32 -13.84
CA ASP A 14 14.87 -7.58 -14.25
C ASP A 14 14.70 -8.65 -13.15
N THR A 15 15.66 -8.86 -12.26
CA THR A 15 15.62 -10.00 -11.31
C THR A 15 14.87 -9.73 -10.00
N ASN A 16 14.64 -8.46 -9.64
CA ASN A 16 14.09 -8.08 -8.33
C ASN A 16 12.72 -7.40 -8.39
N GLN A 17 12.07 -7.34 -9.55
CA GLN A 17 10.74 -6.75 -9.71
C GLN A 17 9.72 -7.38 -8.74
N LEU A 18 9.70 -8.71 -8.65
CA LEU A 18 8.83 -9.47 -7.75
C LEU A 18 9.13 -9.19 -6.27
N PHE A 19 10.40 -8.95 -5.93
CA PHE A 19 10.82 -8.62 -4.57
C PHE A 19 10.37 -7.21 -4.18
N MET A 20 10.57 -6.22 -5.06
CA MET A 20 10.13 -4.84 -4.85
C MET A 20 8.61 -4.76 -4.73
N MET A 21 7.88 -5.48 -5.59
CA MET A 21 6.43 -5.60 -5.50
C MET A 21 5.98 -6.24 -4.18
N HIS A 22 6.66 -7.30 -3.73
CA HIS A 22 6.39 -7.93 -2.43
C HIS A 22 6.62 -6.97 -1.26
N LEU A 23 7.69 -6.19 -1.32
CA LEU A 23 8.05 -5.21 -0.31
C LEU A 23 6.98 -4.10 -0.22
N CYS A 24 6.49 -3.60 -1.35
CA CYS A 24 5.40 -2.63 -1.38
C CYS A 24 4.09 -3.18 -0.79
N PHE A 25 3.74 -4.45 -1.08
CA PHE A 25 2.61 -5.10 -0.43
C PHE A 25 2.78 -5.21 1.08
N LEU A 26 3.98 -5.56 1.54
CA LEU A 26 4.28 -5.69 2.97
C LEU A 26 4.14 -4.34 3.69
N ILE A 27 4.60 -3.25 3.08
CA ILE A 27 4.41 -1.89 3.61
C ILE A 27 2.92 -1.55 3.74
N GLY A 28 2.12 -1.82 2.71
CA GLY A 28 0.67 -1.54 2.74
C GLY A 28 -0.05 -2.30 3.85
N VAL A 29 0.26 -3.58 4.04
CA VAL A 29 -0.34 -4.40 5.10
C VAL A 29 0.08 -3.94 6.48
N ILE A 30 1.34 -3.55 6.67
CA ILE A 30 1.81 -2.98 7.94
C ILE A 30 1.04 -1.70 8.25
N GLN A 31 0.88 -0.80 7.27
CA GLN A 31 0.16 0.46 7.46
C GLN A 31 -1.33 0.23 7.82
N LEU A 32 -2.00 -0.68 7.12
CA LEU A 32 -3.38 -1.09 7.44
C LEU A 32 -3.48 -1.76 8.82
N THR A 33 -2.50 -2.60 9.19
CA THR A 33 -2.44 -3.24 10.51
C THR A 33 -2.29 -2.18 11.61
N VAL A 34 -1.46 -1.15 11.41
CA VAL A 34 -1.32 -0.03 12.35
C VAL A 34 -2.63 0.74 12.48
N ALA A 35 -3.37 0.98 11.40
CA ALA A 35 -4.67 1.66 11.44
C ALA A 35 -5.67 0.89 12.32
N HIS A 36 -5.83 -0.42 12.11
CA HIS A 36 -6.69 -1.25 12.96
C HIS A 36 -6.17 -1.38 14.39
N GLY A 37 -4.86 -1.39 14.61
CA GLY A 37 -4.23 -1.39 15.93
C GLY A 37 -4.56 -0.14 16.74
N ILE A 38 -4.50 1.05 16.13
CA ILE A 38 -4.88 2.32 16.78
C ILE A 38 -6.37 2.31 17.14
N VAL A 39 -7.23 1.81 16.26
CA VAL A 39 -8.67 1.67 16.54
C VAL A 39 -8.91 0.68 17.68
N ALA A 40 -8.23 -0.46 17.69
CA ALA A 40 -8.33 -1.45 18.76
C ALA A 40 -7.92 -0.87 20.12
N LEU A 41 -6.83 -0.08 20.17
CA LEU A 41 -6.39 0.61 21.37
C LEU A 41 -7.39 1.68 21.84
N ARG A 42 -8.07 2.37 20.92
CA ARG A 42 -9.09 3.37 21.25
C ARG A 42 -10.36 2.74 21.89
N TYR A 43 -10.67 1.48 21.58
CA TYR A 43 -11.85 0.78 22.08
C TYR A 43 -11.54 -0.32 23.11
N ILE A 44 -10.40 -0.23 23.81
CA ILE A 44 -9.84 -1.30 24.67
C ILE A 44 -10.81 -1.90 25.70
N ASN A 45 -11.81 -1.13 26.16
CA ASN A 45 -12.82 -1.58 27.13
C ASN A 45 -14.12 -2.13 26.51
N SER A 46 -14.17 -2.39 25.19
CA SER A 46 -15.36 -2.86 24.48
C SER A 46 -15.10 -4.19 23.72
N PRO A 47 -16.10 -5.09 23.60
CA PRO A 47 -16.02 -6.30 22.77
C PRO A 47 -15.71 -6.02 21.28
N ILE A 48 -15.83 -4.77 20.85
CA ILE A 48 -15.41 -4.28 19.52
C ILE A 48 -13.91 -4.53 19.27
N THR A 49 -13.08 -4.57 20.32
CA THR A 49 -11.64 -4.88 20.21
C THR A 49 -11.37 -6.27 19.65
N LEU A 50 -12.19 -7.27 20.02
CA LEU A 50 -12.08 -8.63 19.46
C LEU A 50 -12.42 -8.66 17.97
N SER A 51 -13.39 -7.85 17.54
CA SER A 51 -13.71 -7.66 16.12
C SER A 51 -12.53 -7.03 15.36
N GLN A 52 -11.84 -6.06 15.94
CA GLN A 52 -10.66 -5.43 15.32
C GLN A 52 -9.48 -6.40 15.19
N ILE A 53 -9.28 -7.30 16.15
CA ILE A 53 -8.30 -8.40 16.04
C ILE A 53 -8.68 -9.35 14.90
N GLY A 54 -9.97 -9.63 14.73
CA GLY A 54 -10.50 -10.37 13.58
C GLY A 54 -10.19 -9.70 12.25
N TRP A 55 -10.35 -8.37 12.15
CA TRP A 55 -10.00 -7.58 10.97
C TRP A 55 -8.51 -7.61 10.64
N ILE A 56 -7.63 -7.59 11.65
CA ILE A 56 -6.18 -7.80 11.44
C ILE A 56 -5.95 -9.20 10.84
N GLY A 57 -6.62 -10.24 11.35
CA GLY A 57 -6.55 -11.58 10.80
C GLY A 57 -7.01 -11.67 9.32
N ILE A 58 -8.11 -11.00 8.98
CA ILE A 58 -8.63 -10.90 7.60
C ILE A 58 -7.61 -10.19 6.71
N LEU A 59 -7.01 -9.08 7.15
CA LEU A 59 -6.01 -8.33 6.38
C LEU A 59 -4.78 -9.18 6.04
N TRP A 60 -4.26 -9.94 7.01
CA TRP A 60 -3.14 -10.84 6.78
C TRP A 60 -3.54 -12.03 5.89
N GLY A 61 -4.74 -12.57 6.03
CA GLY A 61 -5.28 -13.57 5.10
C GLY A 61 -5.37 -13.04 3.66
N LEU A 62 -5.82 -11.80 3.51
CA LEU A 62 -6.01 -11.11 2.24
C LEU A 62 -4.67 -10.77 1.56
N PHE A 63 -3.64 -10.43 2.34
CA PHE A 63 -2.28 -10.27 1.86
C PHE A 63 -1.74 -11.52 1.18
N PHE A 64 -1.92 -12.70 1.79
CA PHE A 64 -1.47 -13.96 1.19
C PHE A 64 -2.24 -14.30 -0.10
N VAL A 65 -3.54 -13.98 -0.15
CA VAL A 65 -4.36 -14.15 -1.37
C VAL A 65 -3.92 -13.20 -2.47
N ALA A 66 -3.74 -11.91 -2.16
CA ALA A 66 -3.23 -10.91 -3.09
C ALA A 66 -1.83 -11.29 -3.60
N GLY A 67 -0.96 -11.79 -2.72
CA GLY A 67 0.36 -12.30 -3.06
C GLY A 67 0.32 -13.49 -4.01
N LYS A 68 -0.64 -14.42 -3.87
CA LYS A 68 -0.82 -15.51 -4.84
C LYS A 68 -1.28 -14.99 -6.20
N LEU A 69 -2.27 -14.08 -6.22
CA LEU A 69 -2.85 -13.56 -7.47
C LEU A 69 -1.85 -12.72 -8.26
N VAL A 70 -1.02 -11.92 -7.58
CA VAL A 70 -0.13 -10.96 -8.24
C VAL A 70 1.30 -11.50 -8.37
N LEU A 71 1.83 -12.22 -7.37
CA LEU A 71 3.22 -12.72 -7.38
C LEU A 71 3.33 -14.20 -7.75
N ASN A 72 2.21 -14.91 -7.95
CA ASN A 72 2.18 -16.35 -8.26
C ASN A 72 2.97 -17.22 -7.27
N LYS A 73 3.06 -16.77 -6.00
CA LYS A 73 3.69 -17.53 -4.91
C LYS A 73 2.72 -18.61 -4.40
N PRO A 74 3.23 -19.79 -3.99
CA PRO A 74 2.40 -20.83 -3.41
C PRO A 74 1.73 -20.33 -2.13
N LEU A 75 0.43 -20.56 -2.00
CA LEU A 75 -0.33 -20.24 -0.80
C LEU A 75 0.18 -21.13 0.36
N PRO A 76 0.67 -20.54 1.46
CA PRO A 76 0.87 -21.31 2.68
C PRO A 76 -0.51 -21.73 3.21
N GLY A 77 -0.69 -23.02 3.57
CA GLY A 77 -1.97 -23.56 4.04
C GLY A 77 -2.60 -22.82 5.22
N PHE A 78 -1.79 -22.09 5.99
CA PHE A 78 -2.24 -21.22 7.09
C PHE A 78 -3.04 -19.98 6.63
N SER A 79 -2.94 -19.57 5.37
CA SER A 79 -3.66 -18.39 4.84
C SER A 79 -5.17 -18.57 4.91
N LEU A 80 -5.68 -19.77 4.61
CA LEU A 80 -7.11 -20.07 4.71
C LEU A 80 -7.60 -20.06 6.16
N VAL A 81 -6.78 -20.49 7.11
CA VAL A 81 -7.10 -20.47 8.55
C VAL A 81 -7.21 -19.03 9.05
N PHE A 82 -6.32 -18.13 8.62
CA PHE A 82 -6.40 -16.70 8.96
C PHE A 82 -7.64 -16.03 8.35
N LEU A 83 -8.00 -16.37 7.12
CA LEU A 83 -9.14 -15.77 6.42
C LEU A 83 -10.47 -16.27 7.00
N VAL A 84 -10.63 -17.58 7.16
CA VAL A 84 -11.84 -18.20 7.73
C VAL A 84 -11.97 -17.89 9.22
N GLY A 85 -10.87 -17.93 9.97
CA GLY A 85 -10.83 -17.56 11.38
C GLY A 85 -11.11 -16.08 11.63
N GLY A 86 -10.55 -15.19 10.79
CA GLY A 86 -10.79 -13.76 10.85
C GLY A 86 -12.24 -13.39 10.52
N ILE A 87 -12.82 -13.96 9.47
CA ILE A 87 -14.25 -13.79 9.13
C ILE A 87 -15.13 -14.30 10.27
N GLY A 88 -14.82 -15.48 10.83
CA GLY A 88 -15.55 -16.04 11.96
C GLY A 88 -15.56 -15.09 13.18
N LEU A 89 -14.41 -14.51 13.52
CA LEU A 89 -14.28 -13.59 14.65
C LEU A 89 -15.02 -12.26 14.40
N VAL A 90 -14.96 -11.71 13.19
CA VAL A 90 -15.68 -10.47 12.83
C VAL A 90 -17.19 -10.68 12.83
N VAL A 91 -17.68 -11.78 12.28
CA VAL A 91 -19.13 -12.11 12.30
C VAL A 91 -19.65 -12.24 13.73
N LEU A 92 -18.87 -12.87 14.62
CA LEU A 92 -19.31 -13.12 16.00
C LEU A 92 -19.27 -11.85 16.87
N PHE A 93 -18.26 -10.98 16.70
CA PHE A 93 -17.97 -9.90 17.65
C PHE A 93 -18.22 -8.48 17.11
N SER A 94 -18.59 -8.31 15.83
CA SER A 94 -18.79 -6.96 15.26
C SER A 94 -20.01 -6.20 15.80
N ASN A 95 -21.00 -6.87 16.40
CA ASN A 95 -22.23 -6.21 16.88
C ASN A 95 -22.82 -6.89 18.14
N PHE A 96 -22.00 -7.05 19.19
CA PHE A 96 -22.43 -7.73 20.42
C PHE A 96 -23.42 -6.90 21.29
N GLN A 97 -23.66 -5.61 21.01
CA GLN A 97 -24.31 -4.74 22.00
C GLN A 97 -25.84 -4.66 22.02
N LYS A 98 -26.63 -5.10 21.02
CA LYS A 98 -28.11 -5.06 21.16
C LYS A 98 -28.97 -6.19 20.58
N ASN A 99 -28.47 -7.06 19.69
CA ASN A 99 -29.17 -8.31 19.34
C ASN A 99 -28.23 -9.17 18.48
N ILE A 100 -27.78 -10.34 18.95
CA ILE A 100 -26.78 -11.17 18.25
C ILE A 100 -27.25 -11.51 16.82
N VAL A 101 -28.53 -11.80 16.62
CA VAL A 101 -29.08 -12.17 15.30
C VAL A 101 -29.17 -11.00 14.31
N LYS A 102 -29.61 -9.80 14.75
CA LYS A 102 -29.58 -8.61 13.87
C LYS A 102 -28.16 -8.11 13.63
N GLY A 103 -27.30 -8.22 14.64
CA GLY A 103 -25.89 -7.88 14.55
C GLY A 103 -25.16 -8.75 13.53
N ILE A 104 -25.38 -10.07 13.57
CA ILE A 104 -24.86 -11.00 12.57
C ILE A 104 -25.40 -10.70 11.18
N LEU A 105 -26.71 -10.42 11.03
CA LEU A 105 -27.30 -10.15 9.71
C LEU A 105 -26.73 -8.86 9.06
N ILE A 106 -26.57 -7.80 9.85
CA ILE A 106 -25.98 -6.53 9.38
C ILE A 106 -24.49 -6.74 9.07
N SER A 107 -23.76 -7.42 9.95
CA SER A 107 -22.34 -7.71 9.73
C SER A 107 -22.13 -8.60 8.50
N LEU A 108 -23.00 -9.58 8.23
CA LEU A 108 -22.90 -10.45 7.06
C LEU A 108 -23.14 -9.70 5.74
N GLY A 109 -23.95 -8.63 5.76
CA GLY A 109 -24.14 -7.74 4.61
C GLY A 109 -22.96 -6.80 4.37
N ASP A 110 -22.34 -6.29 5.43
CA ASP A 110 -21.25 -5.30 5.33
C ASP A 110 -19.87 -5.91 5.14
N ILE A 111 -19.63 -7.13 5.63
CA ILE A 111 -18.32 -7.80 5.55
C ILE A 111 -17.82 -7.94 4.11
N PRO A 112 -18.61 -8.42 3.12
CA PRO A 112 -18.12 -8.59 1.75
C PRO A 112 -17.63 -7.27 1.15
N LEU A 113 -18.39 -6.19 1.33
CA LEU A 113 -18.02 -4.86 0.84
C LEU A 113 -16.74 -4.34 1.50
N LYS A 114 -16.61 -4.51 2.82
CA LYS A 114 -15.41 -4.11 3.56
C LYS A 114 -14.18 -4.94 3.18
N VAL A 115 -14.32 -6.25 2.98
CA VAL A 115 -13.24 -7.12 2.52
C VAL A 115 -12.78 -6.73 1.12
N ILE A 116 -13.72 -6.44 0.20
CA ILE A 116 -13.39 -5.95 -1.15
C ILE A 116 -12.67 -4.60 -1.08
N SER A 117 -13.13 -3.69 -0.22
CA SER A 117 -12.45 -2.41 0.01
C SER A 117 -11.03 -2.64 0.50
N SER A 118 -10.84 -3.41 1.59
CA SER A 118 -9.51 -3.69 2.13
C SER A 118 -8.59 -4.41 1.13
N PHE A 119 -9.14 -5.25 0.24
CA PHE A 119 -8.37 -5.84 -0.86
C PHE A 119 -7.91 -4.78 -1.85
N SER A 120 -8.84 -3.91 -2.28
CA SER A 120 -8.56 -2.79 -3.16
C SER A 120 -7.50 -1.86 -2.55
N ASP A 121 -7.55 -1.64 -1.25
CA ASP A 121 -6.58 -0.80 -0.53
C ASP A 121 -5.20 -1.45 -0.53
N ILE A 122 -5.07 -2.74 -0.22
CA ILE A 122 -3.78 -3.46 -0.29
C ILE A 122 -3.20 -3.44 -1.72
N VAL A 123 -4.04 -3.68 -2.74
CA VAL A 123 -3.64 -3.63 -4.15
C VAL A 123 -3.29 -2.21 -4.61
N SER A 124 -3.89 -1.18 -4.01
CA SER A 124 -3.58 0.23 -4.29
C SER A 124 -2.11 0.58 -4.00
N TYR A 125 -1.43 -0.13 -3.08
CA TYR A 125 0.00 0.07 -2.82
C TYR A 125 0.90 -0.34 -3.99
N LEU A 126 0.40 -1.14 -4.95
CA LEU A 126 1.11 -1.38 -6.21
C LEU A 126 1.33 -0.10 -7.02
N ARG A 127 0.53 0.93 -6.78
CA ARG A 127 0.70 2.25 -7.39
C ARG A 127 2.06 2.86 -7.06
N LEU A 128 2.50 2.74 -5.81
CA LEU A 128 3.79 3.29 -5.39
C LEU A 128 4.94 2.55 -6.09
N PHE A 129 4.82 1.22 -6.17
CA PHE A 129 5.73 0.37 -6.93
C PHE A 129 5.75 0.72 -8.42
N ALA A 130 4.58 0.85 -9.05
CA ALA A 130 4.46 1.11 -10.48
C ALA A 130 5.11 2.43 -10.89
N VAL A 131 4.92 3.49 -10.10
CA VAL A 131 5.60 4.77 -10.33
C VAL A 131 7.11 4.62 -10.19
N GLY A 132 7.60 4.00 -9.10
CA GLY A 132 9.04 3.83 -8.90
C GLY A 132 9.70 2.97 -9.99
N TYR A 133 8.99 1.97 -10.49
CA TYR A 133 9.44 1.15 -11.61
C TYR A 133 9.44 1.94 -12.93
N ALA A 134 8.42 2.75 -13.17
CA ALA A 134 8.34 3.61 -14.36
C ALA A 134 9.49 4.62 -14.43
N THR A 135 9.89 5.25 -13.31
CA THR A 135 11.00 6.21 -13.30
C THR A 135 12.34 5.56 -13.63
N VAL A 136 12.58 4.34 -13.17
CA VAL A 136 13.77 3.55 -13.51
C VAL A 136 13.80 3.22 -15.01
N ILE A 137 12.68 2.77 -15.56
CA ILE A 137 12.55 2.48 -17.00
C ILE A 137 12.78 3.75 -17.81
N VAL A 138 12.15 4.87 -17.46
CA VAL A 138 12.32 6.14 -18.17
C VAL A 138 13.79 6.59 -18.15
N ALA A 139 14.45 6.52 -16.99
CA ALA A 139 15.87 6.83 -16.88
C ALA A 139 16.75 5.92 -17.75
N SER A 140 16.48 4.60 -17.77
CA SER A 140 17.21 3.66 -18.62
C SER A 140 17.02 3.94 -20.12
N ASN A 141 15.82 4.35 -20.55
CA ASN A 141 15.55 4.70 -21.94
C ASN A 141 16.31 5.96 -22.36
N PHE A 142 16.30 7.01 -21.54
CA PHE A 142 17.09 8.22 -21.82
C PHE A 142 18.60 7.94 -21.84
N ASN A 143 19.09 7.08 -20.93
CA ASN A 143 20.49 6.65 -20.95
C ASN A 143 20.85 5.89 -22.23
N ASN A 144 19.98 4.98 -22.68
CA ASN A 144 20.17 4.24 -23.92
C ASN A 144 20.14 5.17 -25.15
N MET A 145 19.22 6.14 -25.20
CA MET A 145 19.18 7.15 -26.25
C MET A 145 20.47 7.99 -26.29
N ALA A 146 20.95 8.45 -25.13
CA ALA A 146 22.20 9.21 -25.04
C ALA A 146 23.42 8.37 -25.48
N ALA A 147 23.47 7.10 -25.08
CA ALA A 147 24.52 6.16 -25.48
C ALA A 147 24.52 5.88 -27.00
N GLN A 148 23.33 5.72 -27.61
CA GLN A 148 23.18 5.53 -29.05
C GLN A 148 23.59 6.76 -29.87
N THR A 149 23.46 7.96 -29.31
CA THR A 149 23.86 9.22 -29.98
C THR A 149 25.40 9.33 -30.11
N GLY A 150 26.14 8.64 -29.23
CA GLY A 150 27.59 8.47 -29.27
C GLY A 150 28.40 9.73 -28.93
N PHE A 151 29.58 9.55 -28.34
CA PHE A 151 30.48 10.65 -27.94
C PHE A 151 31.53 10.99 -29.01
N HIS A 152 31.31 10.61 -30.27
CA HIS A 152 32.35 10.64 -31.32
C HIS A 152 32.68 12.05 -31.84
N SER A 153 31.77 13.02 -31.62
CA SER A 153 31.93 14.43 -32.00
C SER A 153 31.50 15.34 -30.85
N ILE A 154 32.11 16.54 -30.73
CA ILE A 154 31.70 17.58 -29.75
C ILE A 154 30.19 17.87 -29.85
N ILE A 155 29.64 17.89 -31.07
CA ILE A 155 28.23 18.14 -31.33
C ILE A 155 27.35 17.01 -30.76
N ASN A 156 27.74 15.76 -30.97
CA ASN A 156 26.98 14.60 -30.48
C ASN A 156 27.06 14.49 -28.95
N SER A 157 28.22 14.83 -28.35
CA SER A 157 28.37 14.91 -26.90
C SER A 157 27.47 16.01 -26.29
N PHE A 158 27.31 17.15 -26.97
CA PHE A 158 26.41 18.21 -26.53
C PHE A 158 24.94 17.78 -26.60
N ILE A 159 24.53 17.11 -27.68
CA ILE A 159 23.17 16.56 -27.84
C ILE A 159 22.90 15.48 -26.79
N ALA A 160 23.84 14.56 -26.55
CA ALA A 160 23.71 13.54 -25.51
C ALA A 160 23.59 14.15 -24.11
N ALA A 161 24.36 15.20 -23.81
CA ALA A 161 24.25 15.93 -22.54
C ALA A 161 22.88 16.59 -22.38
N LEU A 162 22.32 17.16 -23.45
CA LEU A 162 20.98 17.75 -23.43
C LEU A 162 19.88 16.69 -23.22
N ILE A 163 20.00 15.53 -23.87
CA ILE A 163 19.07 14.39 -23.69
C ILE A 163 19.11 13.89 -22.24
N LEU A 164 20.30 13.72 -21.66
CA LEU A 164 20.43 13.28 -20.27
C LEU A 164 19.87 14.32 -19.29
N LEU A 165 20.18 15.60 -19.49
CA LEU A 165 19.69 16.68 -18.64
C LEU A 165 18.15 16.80 -18.72
N GLY A 166 17.59 16.77 -19.93
CA GLY A 166 16.14 16.77 -20.16
C GLY A 166 15.45 15.53 -19.58
N GLY A 167 16.00 14.34 -19.83
CA GLY A 167 15.46 13.09 -19.32
C GLY A 167 15.46 12.99 -17.80
N HIS A 168 16.57 13.37 -17.15
CA HIS A 168 16.68 13.34 -15.70
C HIS A 168 15.83 14.43 -15.02
N SER A 169 15.77 15.64 -15.58
CA SER A 169 14.90 16.70 -15.04
C SER A 169 13.43 16.31 -15.08
N LEU A 170 12.96 15.73 -16.19
CA LEU A 170 11.61 15.20 -16.32
C LEU A 170 11.35 14.03 -15.36
N ASN A 171 12.32 13.12 -15.21
CA ASN A 171 12.20 11.99 -14.28
C ASN A 171 12.06 12.45 -12.81
N ILE A 172 12.82 13.45 -12.40
CA ILE A 172 12.74 14.04 -11.05
C ILE A 172 11.38 14.72 -10.84
N LEU A 173 10.89 15.47 -11.83
CA LEU A 173 9.59 16.14 -11.76
C LEU A 173 8.44 15.13 -11.60
N LEU A 174 8.44 14.07 -12.42
CA LEU A 174 7.43 13.01 -12.34
C LEU A 174 7.49 12.27 -10.99
N GLY A 175 8.70 11.98 -10.50
CA GLY A 175 8.90 11.37 -9.18
C GLY A 175 8.31 12.22 -8.05
N LEU A 176 8.56 13.53 -8.07
CA LEU A 176 8.04 14.47 -7.07
C LEU A 176 6.52 14.55 -7.11
N MET A 177 5.92 14.67 -8.30
CA MET A 177 4.46 14.68 -8.47
C MET A 177 3.82 13.40 -7.97
N ALA A 178 4.43 12.25 -8.26
CA ALA A 178 3.89 10.98 -7.82
C ALA A 178 3.90 10.80 -6.30
N VAL A 179 4.96 11.25 -5.61
CA VAL A 179 5.02 11.22 -4.14
C VAL A 179 3.91 12.09 -3.52
N ILE A 180 3.70 13.30 -4.03
CA ILE A 180 2.67 14.21 -3.50
C ILE A 180 1.27 13.64 -3.74
N VAL A 181 0.95 13.30 -4.99
CA VAL A 181 -0.40 12.87 -5.38
C VAL A 181 -0.75 11.52 -4.77
N HIS A 182 0.19 10.57 -4.75
CA HIS A 182 -0.07 9.25 -4.19
C HIS A 182 0.05 9.22 -2.67
N GLY A 183 0.94 10.02 -2.08
CA GLY A 183 1.02 10.18 -0.62
C GLY A 183 -0.27 10.77 -0.04
N ILE A 184 -0.82 11.83 -0.65
CA ILE A 184 -2.10 12.42 -0.22
C ILE A 184 -3.23 11.41 -0.37
N ARG A 185 -3.28 10.68 -1.49
CA ARG A 185 -4.31 9.66 -1.72
C ARG A 185 -4.31 8.59 -0.63
N LEU A 186 -3.14 8.02 -0.32
CA LEU A 186 -3.00 6.96 0.68
C LEU A 186 -3.37 7.48 2.09
N ASN A 187 -2.94 8.69 2.46
CA ASN A 187 -3.24 9.26 3.77
C ASN A 187 -4.71 9.66 3.95
N MET A 188 -5.30 10.27 2.92
CA MET A 188 -6.64 10.86 3.01
C MET A 188 -7.75 9.84 2.73
N LEU A 189 -7.56 8.89 1.80
CA LEU A 189 -8.60 7.90 1.48
C LEU A 189 -8.46 6.61 2.27
N GLU A 190 -7.26 6.07 2.40
CA GLU A 190 -7.07 4.72 2.97
C GLU A 190 -6.90 4.81 4.49
N PHE A 191 -6.01 5.68 4.99
CA PHE A 191 -5.77 5.82 6.44
C PHE A 191 -6.93 6.51 7.18
N SER A 192 -7.45 7.63 6.66
CA SER A 192 -8.60 8.31 7.28
C SER A 192 -9.89 7.49 7.24
N GLY A 193 -10.10 6.70 6.18
CA GLY A 193 -11.27 5.83 6.05
C GLY A 193 -11.27 4.74 7.12
N HIS A 194 -10.12 4.10 7.34
CA HIS A 194 -9.98 3.03 8.34
C HIS A 194 -10.02 3.55 9.78
N LEU A 195 -9.63 4.81 10.00
CA LEU A 195 -9.75 5.48 11.30
C LEU A 195 -11.19 5.89 11.67
N ASN A 196 -12.18 5.69 10.78
CA ASN A 196 -13.55 6.22 10.93
C ASN A 196 -13.55 7.73 11.29
N MET A 197 -12.57 8.47 10.79
CA MET A 197 -12.40 9.88 11.13
C MET A 197 -13.40 10.70 10.32
N GLN A 198 -14.46 11.16 10.98
CA GLN A 198 -15.40 12.11 10.40
C GLN A 198 -14.69 13.46 10.32
N TRP A 199 -14.38 13.95 9.11
CA TRP A 199 -13.83 15.29 8.87
C TRP A 199 -14.84 16.43 9.15
N SER A 200 -15.82 16.17 10.02
CA SER A 200 -16.78 17.13 10.53
C SER A 200 -16.34 17.54 11.93
N GLY A 201 -15.36 18.45 11.99
CA GLY A 201 -14.96 19.12 13.22
C GLY A 201 -15.41 20.57 13.18
N LYS A 202 -15.82 21.13 14.31
CA LYS A 202 -15.93 22.60 14.42
C LYS A 202 -14.51 23.15 14.58
N PRO A 203 -14.07 24.09 13.72
CA PRO A 203 -12.83 24.81 13.96
C PRO A 203 -12.92 25.51 15.31
N TYR A 204 -11.83 25.49 16.07
CA TYR A 204 -11.75 26.25 17.31
C TYR A 204 -11.75 27.74 16.95
N GLU A 205 -12.83 28.43 17.29
CA GLU A 205 -12.91 29.88 17.22
C GLU A 205 -12.52 30.43 18.60
N PRO A 206 -11.29 30.95 18.78
CA PRO A 206 -10.93 31.61 20.03
C PRO A 206 -11.82 32.85 20.23
N PHE A 207 -12.00 33.26 21.49
CA PHE A 207 -12.69 34.51 21.81
C PHE A 207 -11.96 35.66 21.10
N LYS A 208 -12.66 36.32 20.17
CA LYS A 208 -12.24 37.60 19.61
C LYS A 208 -12.53 38.65 20.69
N GLU A 209 -11.50 39.39 21.10
CA GLU A 209 -11.67 40.61 21.90
C GLU A 209 -12.40 41.70 21.10
#